data_AF-A0A4Q4ZB06-F1
#
_entry.id   AF-A0A4Q4ZB06-F1
#
_cell.length_a   1.000
_cell.length_b   1.000
_cell.length_c   1.000
_cell.angle_alpha   90.00
_cell.angle_beta   90.00
_cell.angle_gamma   90.00
#
_symmetry.space_group_name_H-M   'P 1'
#
loop_
_entity.id
_entity.type
_entity.pdbx_description
1 polymer ?
#
loop_
_entity_poly.entity_id
_entity_poly.type
_entity_poly.pdbx_seq_one_letter_code
_entity_poly.pdbx_strand_id
1 'polypeptide(L)'
;MSSYASSIKALLYARRHHVRKPVGPSSGHALLVAMRETPGLFTNQILPFAGEEVEMLNNLCLSLKLKPIIPSPRKDDVFKHLRACRIFHFAGHGRSDPTEPSRSCLLLEDWESNPLTVGDLRDHKLQENPPFLAYLSACSTGVNEAYELADEGIHLVSAFQLAGFRHVVGTL
;
A
#
# COMPACT_ATOMS: atom_id res chain seq x y z
N MET A 1 20.89 -4.46 -3.37
CA MET A 1 19.61 -4.90 -2.77
C MET A 1 19.04 -6.01 -3.64
N SER A 2 18.64 -7.13 -3.03
CA SER A 2 17.97 -8.24 -3.73
C SER A 2 16.47 -7.98 -3.75
N SER A 3 15.79 -8.25 -4.86
CA SER A 3 14.33 -8.19 -4.97
C SER A 3 13.74 -9.60 -4.92
N TYR A 4 12.60 -9.76 -4.25
CA TYR A 4 11.88 -11.03 -4.15
C TYR A 4 10.59 -10.99 -4.97
N ALA A 5 10.13 -12.16 -5.41
CA ALA A 5 8.83 -12.35 -6.04
C ALA A 5 8.13 -13.53 -5.35
N SER A 6 6.84 -13.36 -5.03
CA SER A 6 6.07 -14.36 -4.28
C SER A 6 5.85 -15.67 -5.02
N SER A 7 5.95 -15.66 -6.35
CA SER A 7 5.97 -16.86 -7.17
C SER A 7 6.54 -16.58 -8.55
N ILE A 8 6.94 -17.64 -9.28
CA ILE A 8 7.31 -17.55 -10.70
C ILE A 8 6.14 -16.99 -11.52
N LYS A 9 4.89 -17.34 -11.18
CA LYS A 9 3.69 -16.84 -11.87
C LYS A 9 3.52 -15.33 -11.66
N ALA A 10 3.74 -14.83 -10.44
CA ALA A 10 3.74 -13.39 -10.14
C ALA A 10 4.87 -12.66 -10.89
N LEU A 11 6.07 -13.25 -10.97
CA LEU A 11 7.18 -12.70 -11.75
C LEU A 11 6.88 -12.63 -13.25
N LEU A 12 6.34 -13.70 -13.83
CA LEU A 12 5.94 -13.74 -15.24
C LEU A 12 4.81 -12.75 -15.53
N TYR A 13 3.84 -12.62 -14.62
CA TYR A 13 2.79 -11.62 -14.69
C TYR A 13 3.36 -10.20 -14.70
N ALA A 14 4.21 -9.86 -13.73
CA ALA A 14 4.88 -8.56 -13.66
C ALA A 14 5.69 -8.26 -14.93
N ARG A 15 6.43 -9.25 -15.47
CA ARG A 15 7.19 -9.09 -16.73
C ARG A 15 6.29 -8.86 -17.94
N ARG A 16 5.16 -9.56 -18.06
CA ARG A 16 4.22 -9.37 -19.19
C ARG A 16 3.59 -7.97 -19.16
N HIS A 17 3.26 -7.47 -17.97
CA HIS A 17 2.74 -6.11 -17.81
C HIS A 17 3.84 -5.04 -17.88
N HIS A 18 5.11 -5.38 -17.68
CA HIS A 18 6.26 -4.48 -17.84
C HIS A 18 6.43 -3.99 -19.30
N VAL A 19 6.09 -4.84 -20.28
CA VAL A 19 6.24 -4.54 -21.72
C VAL A 19 5.18 -3.53 -22.20
N ARG A 20 4.07 -3.36 -21.47
CA ARG A 20 3.13 -2.27 -21.73
C ARG A 20 3.72 -0.97 -21.16
N LYS A 21 4.21 -0.11 -22.05
CA LYS A 21 4.46 1.31 -21.71
C LYS A 21 3.17 1.89 -21.13
N PRO A 22 3.22 2.66 -20.02
CA PRO A 22 2.05 3.38 -19.53
C PRO A 22 1.52 4.25 -20.68
N VAL A 23 0.25 4.06 -21.01
CA VAL A 23 -0.44 4.81 -22.07
C VAL A 23 -0.86 6.14 -21.46
N GLY A 24 -0.04 7.17 -21.65
CA GLY A 24 -0.33 8.54 -21.23
C GLY A 24 0.67 9.09 -20.21
N PRO A 25 0.66 10.42 -19.97
CA PRO A 25 1.48 11.02 -18.94
C PRO A 25 1.06 10.43 -17.60
N SER A 26 1.96 9.73 -16.91
CA SER A 26 1.74 9.38 -15.52
C SER A 26 1.53 10.68 -14.78
N SER A 27 0.33 10.91 -14.25
CA SER A 27 0.06 12.00 -13.34
C SER A 27 1.15 11.97 -12.28
N GLY A 28 1.93 13.05 -12.18
CA GLY A 28 3.08 13.14 -11.29
C GLY A 28 2.69 13.17 -9.81
N HIS A 29 1.58 12.56 -9.43
CA HIS A 29 1.07 12.58 -8.06
C HIS A 29 1.72 11.48 -7.22
N ALA A 30 2.11 11.86 -6.01
CA ALA A 30 2.44 10.93 -4.94
C ALA A 30 1.33 10.99 -3.90
N LEU A 31 0.61 9.89 -3.73
CA LEU A 31 -0.42 9.75 -2.71
C LEU A 31 0.26 9.28 -1.42
N LEU A 32 0.20 10.11 -0.38
CA LEU A 32 0.85 9.86 0.90
C LEU A 32 -0.22 9.76 1.99
N VAL A 33 -0.25 8.64 2.70
CA VAL A 33 -1.27 8.38 3.73
C VAL A 33 -0.55 8.01 5.04
N ALA A 34 -0.88 8.72 6.11
CA ALA A 34 -0.40 8.44 7.46
C ALA A 34 -1.57 8.07 8.37
N MET A 35 -1.39 7.03 9.17
CA MET A 35 -2.30 6.63 10.26
C MET A 35 -1.53 6.70 11.58
N ARG A 36 -1.46 7.90 12.16
CA ARG A 36 -0.80 8.12 13.46
C ARG A 36 -1.56 7.47 14.60
N GLU A 37 -2.89 7.53 14.59
CA GLU A 37 -3.74 6.89 15.57
C GLU A 37 -4.75 6.04 14.81
N THR A 38 -4.84 4.75 15.18
CA THR A 38 -5.76 3.81 14.54
C THR A 38 -6.83 3.40 15.55
N PRO A 39 -8.05 3.98 15.46
CA PRO A 39 -9.16 3.64 16.34
C PRO A 39 -9.42 2.13 16.37
N GLY A 40 -9.90 1.58 17.49
CA GLY A 40 -10.26 0.17 17.59
C GLY A 40 -9.11 -0.83 17.80
N LEU A 41 -7.84 -0.41 17.66
CA LEU A 41 -6.71 -1.23 18.08
C LEU A 41 -6.48 -1.15 19.60
N PHE A 42 -6.36 -2.29 20.26
CA PHE A 42 -6.08 -2.38 21.70
C PHE A 42 -4.59 -2.26 22.04
N THR A 43 -3.71 -2.58 21.09
CA THR A 43 -2.25 -2.56 21.24
C THR A 43 -1.62 -1.78 20.11
N ASN A 44 -0.58 -0.99 20.40
CA ASN A 44 0.17 -0.21 19.42
C ASN A 44 -0.70 0.74 18.57
N GLN A 45 -1.85 1.20 19.09
CA GLN A 45 -2.78 2.10 18.41
C GLN A 45 -2.13 3.39 17.87
N ILE A 46 -1.08 3.87 18.53
CA ILE A 46 -0.40 5.12 18.20
C ILE A 46 0.96 4.82 17.56
N LEU A 47 1.14 5.27 16.32
CA LEU A 47 2.39 5.30 15.57
C LEU A 47 2.86 6.76 15.45
N PRO A 48 3.61 7.29 16.44
CA PRO A 48 3.89 8.72 16.55
C PRO A 48 4.61 9.30 15.33
N PHE A 49 5.47 8.50 14.70
CA PHE A 49 6.30 8.91 13.57
C PHE A 49 5.61 8.81 12.19
N ALA A 50 4.43 8.20 12.10
CA ALA A 50 3.74 8.03 10.81
C ALA A 50 3.43 9.39 10.13
N GLY A 51 3.06 10.40 10.93
CA GLY A 51 2.85 11.75 10.45
C GLY A 51 4.14 12.44 9.97
N GLU A 52 5.22 12.32 10.77
CA GLU A 52 6.54 12.89 10.45
C GLU A 52 7.13 12.27 9.17
N GLU A 53 6.93 10.98 8.97
CA GLU A 53 7.33 10.27 7.76
C GLU A 53 6.65 10.85 6.51
N VAL A 54 5.33 11.03 6.55
CA VAL A 54 4.59 11.62 5.42
C VAL A 54 4.95 13.08 5.20
N GLU A 55 5.21 13.85 6.26
CA GLU A 55 5.68 15.25 6.14
C GLU A 55 7.05 15.33 5.46
N MET A 56 7.99 14.45 5.83
CA MET A 56 9.29 14.35 5.16
C MET A 56 9.11 14.02 3.67
N LEU A 57 8.26 13.03 3.35
CA LEU A 57 8.00 12.62 1.98
C LEU A 57 7.30 13.68 1.15
N ASN A 58 6.43 14.49 1.76
CA ASN A 58 5.80 15.63 1.11
C ASN A 58 6.87 16.59 0.55
N ASN A 59 7.87 16.92 1.36
CA ASN A 59 8.98 17.79 0.96
C ASN A 59 9.86 17.12 -0.12
N LEU A 60 10.16 15.82 0.04
CA LEU A 60 10.94 15.07 -0.94
C LEU A 60 10.24 14.99 -2.31
N CYS A 61 8.93 14.75 -2.34
CA CYS A 61 8.15 14.66 -3.57
C CYS A 61 8.26 15.95 -4.40
N LEU A 62 8.18 17.10 -3.76
CA LEU A 62 8.33 18.39 -4.43
C LEU A 62 9.70 18.53 -5.12
N SER A 63 10.78 18.07 -4.47
CA SER A 63 12.12 18.09 -5.09
C SER A 63 12.24 17.13 -6.28
N LEU A 64 11.47 16.04 -6.29
CA LEU A 64 11.38 15.07 -7.38
C LEU A 64 10.40 15.46 -8.49
N LYS A 65 9.83 16.68 -8.45
CA LYS A 65 8.77 17.15 -9.37
C LYS A 65 7.52 16.27 -9.34
N LEU A 66 7.24 15.67 -8.18
CA LEU A 66 5.99 14.99 -7.88
C LEU A 66 5.11 15.92 -7.05
N LYS A 67 3.82 15.94 -7.36
CA LYS A 67 2.81 16.67 -6.57
C LYS A 67 2.28 15.74 -5.47
N PRO A 68 2.62 15.98 -4.20
CA PRO A 68 2.08 15.19 -3.10
C PRO A 68 0.58 15.45 -2.92
N ILE A 69 -0.16 14.41 -2.55
CA ILE A 69 -1.57 14.46 -2.15
C ILE A 69 -1.70 13.69 -0.84
N ILE A 70 -2.21 14.36 0.19
CA ILE A 70 -2.43 13.78 1.52
C ILE A 70 -3.94 13.83 1.78
N PRO A 71 -4.70 12.74 1.56
CA PRO A 71 -6.13 12.70 1.83
C PRO A 71 -6.40 12.46 3.33
N SER A 72 -7.67 12.60 3.72
CA SER A 72 -8.14 11.94 4.96
C SER A 72 -7.88 10.43 4.83
N PRO A 73 -7.40 9.75 5.88
CA PRO A 73 -7.08 8.34 5.82
C PRO A 73 -8.36 7.51 6.01
N ARG A 74 -9.31 7.68 5.08
CA ARG A 74 -10.54 6.91 4.94
C ARG A 74 -10.60 6.28 3.57
N LYS A 75 -11.17 5.08 3.46
CA LYS A 75 -11.11 4.26 2.23
C LYS A 75 -11.51 5.04 0.97
N ASP A 76 -12.64 5.73 1.02
CA ASP A 76 -13.18 6.44 -0.15
C ASP A 76 -12.30 7.60 -0.59
N ASP A 77 -11.70 8.33 0.35
CA ASP A 77 -10.82 9.47 0.05
C ASP A 77 -9.47 9.02 -0.50
N VAL A 78 -8.93 7.92 0.02
CA VAL A 78 -7.74 7.26 -0.54
C VAL A 78 -8.01 6.80 -1.97
N PHE A 79 -9.15 6.14 -2.23
CA PHE A 79 -9.49 5.63 -3.56
C PHE A 79 -9.67 6.71 -4.62
N LYS A 80 -10.19 7.89 -4.26
CA LYS A 80 -10.33 9.03 -5.20
C LYS A 80 -9.00 9.38 -5.86
N HIS A 81 -7.89 9.21 -5.14
CA HIS A 81 -6.56 9.59 -5.63
C HIS A 81 -5.72 8.40 -6.10
N LEU A 82 -6.01 7.19 -5.61
CA LEU A 82 -5.20 6.00 -5.86
C LEU A 82 -5.05 5.66 -7.35
N ARG A 83 -6.12 5.79 -8.14
CA ARG A 83 -6.09 5.50 -9.60
C ARG A 83 -5.22 6.47 -10.40
N ALA A 84 -5.03 7.68 -9.89
CA ALA A 84 -4.28 8.74 -10.55
C ALA A 84 -2.91 8.96 -9.88
N CYS A 85 -2.52 8.15 -8.91
CA CYS A 85 -1.21 8.26 -8.29
C CYS A 85 -0.16 7.46 -9.09
N ARG A 86 1.05 8.00 -9.16
CA ARG A 86 2.22 7.25 -9.65
C ARG A 86 2.87 6.49 -8.50
N ILE A 87 2.91 7.11 -7.34
CA ILE A 87 3.45 6.54 -6.10
C ILE A 87 2.33 6.56 -5.07
N PHE A 88 2.16 5.43 -4.39
CA PHE A 88 1.35 5.30 -3.20
C PHE A 88 2.29 5.01 -2.03
N HIS A 89 2.21 5.82 -0.98
CA HIS A 89 2.92 5.60 0.27
C HIS A 89 1.92 5.52 1.40
N PHE A 90 2.04 4.49 2.23
CA PHE A 90 1.24 4.31 3.42
C PHE A 90 2.13 4.05 4.62
N ALA A 91 1.98 4.87 5.66
CA ALA A 91 2.60 4.70 6.97
C ALA A 91 1.49 4.44 8.00
N GLY A 92 1.45 3.25 8.59
CA GLY A 92 0.32 2.84 9.44
C GLY A 92 0.33 1.37 9.81
N HIS A 93 -0.86 0.82 10.09
CA HIS A 93 -1.03 -0.61 10.32
C HIS A 93 -1.58 -1.31 9.09
N GLY A 94 -1.07 -2.50 8.82
CA GLY A 94 -1.67 -3.47 7.91
C GLY A 94 -2.28 -4.61 8.72
N ARG A 95 -3.17 -5.38 8.11
CA ARG A 95 -3.60 -6.68 8.62
C ARG A 95 -3.56 -7.67 7.48
N SER A 96 -2.81 -8.76 7.67
CA SER A 96 -2.74 -9.86 6.72
C SER A 96 -3.79 -10.92 7.06
N ASP A 97 -4.45 -11.46 6.04
CA ASP A 97 -5.28 -12.66 6.16
C ASP A 97 -4.59 -13.78 5.34
N PRO A 98 -3.92 -14.73 5.99
CA PRO A 98 -3.17 -15.78 5.30
C PRO A 98 -4.11 -16.77 4.58
N THR A 99 -5.36 -16.90 5.04
CA THR A 99 -6.34 -17.83 4.46
C THR A 99 -7.02 -17.24 3.22
N GLU A 100 -7.29 -15.94 3.26
CA GLU A 100 -7.93 -15.19 2.18
C GLU A 100 -7.16 -13.89 1.89
N PRO A 101 -6.06 -13.94 1.11
CA PRO A 101 -5.17 -12.79 0.88
C PRO A 101 -5.86 -11.54 0.30
N SER A 102 -7.02 -11.69 -0.35
CA SER A 102 -7.82 -10.54 -0.80
C SER A 102 -8.47 -9.75 0.34
N ARG A 103 -8.59 -10.33 1.54
CA ARG A 103 -9.11 -9.65 2.74
C ARG A 103 -8.03 -8.97 3.57
N SER A 104 -6.76 -9.21 3.27
CA SER A 104 -5.66 -8.39 3.79
C SER A 104 -5.93 -6.92 3.49
N CYS A 105 -5.71 -6.05 4.46
CA CYS A 105 -6.11 -4.65 4.39
C CYS A 105 -5.11 -3.70 5.03
N LEU A 106 -5.19 -2.42 4.65
CA LEU A 106 -4.59 -1.32 5.39
C LEU A 106 -5.63 -0.77 6.36
N LEU A 107 -5.22 -0.54 7.60
CA LEU A 107 -6.11 -0.03 8.65
C LEU A 107 -6.15 1.50 8.55
N LEU A 108 -7.21 1.98 7.92
CA LEU A 108 -7.60 3.38 7.83
C LEU A 108 -8.55 3.76 8.97
N GLU A 109 -8.93 5.02 9.14
CA GLU A 109 -9.85 5.46 10.20
C GLU A 109 -11.16 4.67 10.24
N ASP A 110 -11.68 4.26 9.08
CA ASP A 110 -12.95 3.55 8.93
C ASP A 110 -12.81 2.01 8.83
N TRP A 111 -11.64 1.45 9.17
CA TRP A 111 -11.30 0.04 8.89
C TRP A 111 -12.25 -1.01 9.47
N GLU A 112 -12.88 -0.75 10.62
CA GLU A 112 -13.83 -1.69 11.23
C GLU A 112 -15.12 -1.82 10.40
N SER A 113 -15.55 -0.73 9.77
CA SER A 113 -16.81 -0.66 9.02
C SER A 113 -16.62 -0.74 7.50
N ASN A 114 -15.49 -0.26 7.00
CA ASN A 114 -15.18 -0.10 5.58
C ASN A 114 -13.68 -0.27 5.32
N PRO A 115 -13.14 -1.50 5.48
CA PRO A 115 -11.71 -1.75 5.31
C PRO A 115 -11.25 -1.49 3.88
N LEU A 116 -10.04 -0.93 3.73
CA LEU A 116 -9.33 -0.86 2.46
C LEU A 116 -8.61 -2.19 2.22
N THR A 117 -9.30 -3.13 1.58
CA THR A 117 -8.78 -4.49 1.31
C THR A 117 -8.06 -4.56 -0.03
N VAL A 118 -7.23 -5.60 -0.17
CA VAL A 118 -6.60 -5.96 -1.44
C VAL A 118 -7.64 -6.29 -2.52
N GLY A 119 -8.76 -6.91 -2.13
CA GLY A 119 -9.90 -7.16 -3.00
C GLY A 119 -10.44 -5.86 -3.60
N ASP A 120 -10.62 -4.82 -2.78
CA ASP A 120 -11.09 -3.51 -3.26
C ASP A 120 -10.12 -2.91 -4.28
N LEU A 121 -8.81 -3.02 -4.05
CA LEU A 121 -7.78 -2.52 -4.95
C LEU A 121 -7.84 -3.19 -6.33
N ARG A 122 -8.07 -4.52 -6.35
CA ARG A 122 -8.25 -5.31 -7.57
C ARG A 122 -9.54 -4.91 -8.30
N ASP A 123 -10.64 -4.81 -7.58
CA ASP A 123 -11.97 -4.60 -8.14
C ASP A 123 -12.14 -3.15 -8.66
N HIS A 124 -11.39 -2.20 -8.11
CA HIS A 124 -11.27 -0.85 -8.65
C HIS A 124 -10.42 -0.74 -9.93
N LYS A 125 -10.02 -1.87 -10.52
CA LYS A 125 -9.33 -1.98 -11.81
C LYS A 125 -8.04 -1.16 -11.89
N LEU A 126 -7.25 -1.13 -10.82
CA LEU A 126 -5.92 -0.51 -10.85
C LEU A 126 -5.05 -1.05 -12.01
N GLN A 127 -5.31 -2.28 -12.47
CA GLN A 127 -4.61 -2.86 -13.61
C GLN A 127 -4.79 -2.13 -14.95
N GLU A 128 -5.84 -1.31 -15.12
CA GLU A 128 -6.03 -0.49 -16.32
C GLU A 128 -5.00 0.65 -16.40
N ASN A 129 -4.60 1.20 -15.24
CA ASN A 129 -3.52 2.18 -15.12
C ASN A 129 -2.75 1.95 -13.80
N PRO A 130 -1.86 0.94 -13.76
CA PRO A 130 -1.27 0.49 -12.51
C PRO A 130 -0.30 1.55 -11.96
N PRO A 131 -0.44 1.97 -10.68
CA PRO A 131 0.54 2.82 -10.04
C PRO A 131 1.93 2.16 -10.11
N PHE A 132 2.96 2.99 -10.26
CA PHE A 132 4.32 2.50 -10.43
C PHE A 132 4.86 1.85 -9.17
N LEU A 133 4.61 2.44 -8.00
CA LEU A 133 5.16 1.98 -6.72
C LEU A 133 4.13 2.11 -5.60
N ALA A 134 3.95 1.05 -4.81
CA ALA A 134 3.46 1.13 -3.44
C ALA A 134 4.64 0.99 -2.46
N TYR A 135 4.74 1.90 -1.51
CA TYR A 135 5.65 1.80 -0.38
C TYR A 135 4.81 1.69 0.89
N LEU A 136 4.90 0.56 1.57
CA LEU A 136 4.11 0.23 2.74
C LEU A 136 5.04 0.23 3.96
N SER A 137 5.12 1.39 4.63
CA SER A 137 5.66 1.53 5.98
C SER A 137 4.63 1.04 6.99
N ALA A 138 4.19 -0.20 6.80
CA ALA A 138 3.10 -0.78 7.55
C ALA A 138 3.62 -1.80 8.54
N CYS A 139 3.22 -1.68 9.81
CA CYS A 139 3.34 -2.76 10.77
C CYS A 139 2.14 -3.71 10.59
N SER A 140 2.39 -4.99 10.30
CA SER A 140 1.32 -6.00 10.28
C SER A 140 0.80 -6.24 11.70
N THR A 141 -0.50 -6.09 11.89
CA THR A 141 -1.23 -6.34 13.13
C THR A 141 -1.91 -7.72 13.05
N GLY A 142 -1.09 -8.77 13.05
CA GLY A 142 -1.52 -10.14 13.30
C GLY A 142 -1.59 -10.39 14.81
N VAL A 143 -2.70 -10.94 15.30
CA VAL A 143 -2.84 -11.33 16.70
C VAL A 143 -1.90 -12.52 16.94
N ASN A 144 -0.83 -12.29 17.72
CA ASN A 144 0.13 -13.27 18.23
C ASN A 144 0.87 -14.13 17.19
N GLU A 145 2.15 -13.84 16.95
CA GLU A 145 3.29 -14.71 17.27
C GLU A 145 4.56 -14.19 16.58
N ALA A 146 5.59 -13.92 17.38
CA ALA A 146 6.86 -13.30 16.97
C ALA A 146 7.72 -14.15 15.99
N TYR A 147 7.18 -15.25 15.46
CA TYR A 147 7.84 -16.14 14.50
C TYR A 147 7.23 -16.04 13.07
N GLU A 148 6.01 -15.50 12.90
CA GLU A 148 5.31 -15.45 11.60
C GLU A 148 5.39 -14.08 10.89
N LEU A 149 5.88 -13.04 11.58
CA LEU A 149 5.94 -11.65 11.09
C LEU A 149 6.67 -11.49 9.74
N ALA A 150 7.72 -12.27 9.50
CA ALA A 150 8.46 -12.23 8.24
C ALA A 150 7.63 -12.72 7.04
N ASP A 151 6.73 -13.69 7.24
CA ASP A 151 5.84 -14.19 6.19
C ASP A 151 4.65 -13.23 5.99
N GLU A 152 4.19 -12.57 7.06
CA GLU A 152 3.07 -11.62 7.01
C GLU A 152 3.36 -10.37 6.17
N GLY A 153 4.55 -9.78 6.32
CA GLY A 153 4.98 -8.66 5.47
C GLY A 153 5.07 -9.07 3.99
N ILE A 154 5.50 -10.31 3.74
CA ILE A 154 5.50 -10.91 2.41
C ILE A 154 4.07 -11.06 1.88
N HIS A 155 3.12 -11.48 2.71
CA HIS A 155 1.73 -11.65 2.31
C HIS A 155 1.06 -10.32 1.90
N LEU A 156 1.21 -9.24 2.68
CA LEU A 156 0.62 -7.94 2.35
C LEU A 156 1.25 -7.35 1.08
N VAL A 157 2.58 -7.40 0.96
CA VAL A 157 3.32 -6.95 -0.24
C VAL A 157 2.87 -7.72 -1.48
N SER A 158 2.77 -9.04 -1.37
CA SER A 158 2.30 -9.92 -2.45
C SER A 158 0.86 -9.61 -2.85
N ALA A 159 0.00 -9.35 -1.89
CA ALA A 159 -1.40 -9.03 -2.11
C ALA A 159 -1.56 -7.70 -2.87
N PHE A 160 -0.80 -6.66 -2.50
CA PHE A 160 -0.76 -5.39 -3.24
C PHE A 160 -0.21 -5.54 -4.67
N GLN A 161 0.78 -6.42 -4.86
CA GLN A 161 1.28 -6.72 -6.19
C GLN A 161 0.20 -7.40 -7.06
N LEU A 162 -0.57 -8.35 -6.49
CA LEU A 162 -1.69 -9.01 -7.17
C LEU A 162 -2.84 -8.04 -7.47
N ALA A 163 -3.06 -7.03 -6.62
CA ALA A 163 -4.04 -5.98 -6.86
C ALA A 163 -3.70 -5.07 -8.05
N GLY A 164 -2.43 -5.02 -8.47
CA GLY A 164 -2.03 -4.35 -9.70
C GLY A 164 -0.86 -3.36 -9.55
N PHE A 165 -0.30 -3.16 -8.36
CA PHE A 165 0.91 -2.36 -8.23
C PHE A 165 2.10 -3.01 -8.95
N ARG A 166 2.83 -2.22 -9.74
CA ARG A 166 3.98 -2.73 -10.51
C ARG A 166 5.15 -3.10 -9.60
N HIS A 167 5.39 -2.27 -8.59
CA HIS A 167 6.41 -2.46 -7.58
C HIS A 167 5.78 -2.25 -6.21
N VAL A 168 6.13 -3.10 -5.25
CA VAL A 168 5.71 -2.96 -3.86
C VAL A 168 6.93 -3.13 -2.98
N VAL A 169 7.14 -2.18 -2.07
CA VAL A 169 8.15 -2.25 -1.01
C VAL A 169 7.39 -2.32 0.31
N GLY A 170 7.74 -3.27 1.16
CA GLY A 170 7.24 -3.36 2.53
C GLY A 170 8.39 -3.59 3.49
N THR A 171 8.16 -3.25 4.75
CA THR A 171 9.06 -3.54 5.87
C THR A 171 8.75 -4.93 6.44
N LEU A 172 9.80 -5.68 6.81
CA LEU A 172 9.73 -6.98 7.48
C LEU A 172 9.89 -6.81 8.99
#